data_AF-A0A3C0UBY4-F1
#
_entry.id   AF-A0A3C0UBY4-F1
#
_cell.length_a   1.000
_cell.length_b   1.000
_cell.length_c   1.000
_cell.angle_alpha   90.00
_cell.angle_beta   90.00
_cell.angle_gamma   90.00
#
_symmetry.space_group_name_H-M   'P 1'
#
loop_
_entity.id
_entity.type
_entity.pdbx_description
1 polymer ?
#
loop_
_entity_poly.entity_id
_entity_poly.type
_entity_poly.pdbx_seq_one_letter_code
_entity_poly.pdbx_strand_id
1 'polypeptide(L)'
;MMYKNAALKKLRKNEGWQECRHCGVLCPPDDLYCAACLIEQKKENLSAVRKMLRQAPWQNYNEFNQCLPCSFSDYLTAKQYLMNNLIQDIRLGQADENDEAALAMLTTGLSPVDLTDDMIKNQTAKFRRKSHVSTPRG
;
A
#
# COMPACT_ATOMS: atom_id res chain seq x y z
N MET A 1 1.18 33.53 -21.68
CA MET A 1 0.23 32.68 -22.43
C MET A 1 -0.98 32.36 -21.53
N MET A 2 -1.91 33.31 -21.32
CA MET A 2 -2.98 33.24 -20.29
C MET A 2 -4.41 33.10 -20.88
N TYR A 3 -4.59 33.35 -22.18
CA TYR A 3 -5.91 33.46 -22.82
C TYR A 3 -6.60 32.13 -23.13
N LYS A 4 -5.85 31.03 -23.32
CA LYS A 4 -6.44 29.71 -23.66
C LYS A 4 -7.26 29.11 -22.52
N ASN A 5 -6.99 29.48 -21.27
CA ASN A 5 -7.68 28.89 -20.10
C ASN A 5 -9.07 29.50 -19.83
N ALA A 6 -9.27 30.78 -20.13
CA ALA A 6 -10.55 31.45 -19.86
C ALA A 6 -11.67 30.98 -20.82
N ALA A 7 -11.36 30.86 -22.11
CA ALA A 7 -12.30 30.37 -23.13
C ALA A 7 -12.72 28.91 -22.85
N LEU A 8 -11.77 28.06 -22.49
CA LEU A 8 -12.00 26.67 -22.10
C LEU A 8 -12.85 26.55 -20.83
N LYS A 9 -12.60 27.41 -19.83
CA LYS A 9 -13.40 27.46 -18.60
C LYS A 9 -14.85 27.86 -18.89
N LYS A 10 -15.07 28.82 -19.79
CA LYS A 10 -16.41 29.25 -20.21
C LYS A 10 -17.14 28.15 -20.98
N LEU A 11 -16.46 27.46 -21.91
CA LEU A 11 -17.01 26.32 -22.64
C LEU A 11 -17.48 25.22 -21.68
N ARG A 12 -16.61 24.81 -20.75
CA ARG A 12 -16.91 23.77 -19.76
C ARG A 12 -18.10 24.13 -18.88
N LYS A 13 -18.18 25.39 -18.40
CA LYS A 13 -19.36 25.85 -17.65
C LYS A 13 -20.65 25.77 -18.47
N ASN A 14 -20.58 26.09 -19.76
CA ASN A 14 -21.74 25.98 -20.66
C ASN A 14 -22.13 24.51 -20.94
N GLU A 15 -21.17 23.59 -20.91
CA GLU A 15 -21.39 22.13 -20.99
C GLU A 15 -21.83 21.51 -19.65
N GLY A 16 -22.14 22.33 -18.63
CA GLY A 16 -22.64 21.86 -17.34
C GLY A 16 -21.57 21.31 -16.39
N TRP A 17 -20.28 21.55 -16.66
CA TRP A 17 -19.22 21.15 -15.74
C TRP A 17 -19.37 21.86 -14.40
N GLN A 18 -19.21 21.09 -13.31
CA GLN A 18 -19.37 21.55 -11.94
C GLN A 18 -18.02 21.74 -11.25
N GLU A 19 -17.97 22.51 -10.17
CA GLU A 19 -16.74 22.72 -9.40
C GLU A 19 -16.50 21.54 -8.45
N CYS A 20 -15.27 21.05 -8.40
CA CYS A 20 -14.82 20.00 -7.47
C CYS A 20 -15.13 20.42 -6.04
N ARG A 21 -15.79 19.54 -5.26
CA ARG A 21 -16.14 19.83 -3.86
C ARG A 21 -14.93 20.05 -2.94
N HIS A 22 -13.74 19.58 -3.32
CA HIS A 22 -12.53 19.73 -2.52
C HIS A 22 -11.67 20.93 -2.92
N CYS A 23 -11.40 21.11 -4.22
CA CYS A 23 -10.41 22.09 -4.70
C CYS A 23 -10.98 23.16 -5.66
N GLY A 24 -12.26 23.10 -6.01
CA GLY A 24 -12.91 24.08 -6.89
C GLY A 24 -12.55 24.01 -8.39
N VAL A 25 -11.72 23.05 -8.81
CA VAL A 25 -11.42 22.82 -10.24
C VAL A 25 -12.67 22.27 -10.95
N LEU A 26 -12.92 22.69 -12.20
CA LEU A 26 -14.05 22.18 -12.98
C LEU A 26 -13.91 20.69 -13.30
N CYS A 27 -14.96 19.93 -13.01
CA CYS A 27 -15.12 18.50 -13.25
C CYS A 27 -16.29 18.26 -14.20
N PRO A 28 -16.31 17.13 -14.92
CA PRO A 28 -17.49 16.69 -15.65
C PRO A 28 -18.75 16.69 -14.77
N PRO A 29 -19.94 16.90 -15.35
CA PRO A 29 -21.20 16.99 -14.60
C PRO A 29 -21.52 15.76 -13.73
N ASP A 30 -21.00 14.59 -14.08
CA ASP A 30 -21.22 13.33 -13.33
C ASP A 30 -20.26 13.15 -12.15
N ASP A 31 -19.19 13.94 -12.06
CA ASP A 31 -18.12 13.78 -11.08
C ASP A 31 -18.17 14.86 -9.98
N LEU A 32 -18.25 14.42 -8.72
CA LEU A 32 -18.24 15.31 -7.55
C LEU A 32 -16.83 15.83 -7.20
N TYR A 33 -15.80 15.12 -7.62
CA TYR A 33 -14.40 15.42 -7.33
C TYR A 33 -13.59 15.32 -8.62
N CYS A 34 -12.55 16.15 -8.74
CA CYS A 34 -11.66 16.06 -9.89
C CYS A 34 -10.78 14.81 -9.80
N ALA A 35 -10.28 14.35 -10.95
CA ALA A 35 -9.41 13.18 -11.01
C ALA A 35 -8.20 13.26 -10.06
N ALA A 36 -7.60 14.45 -9.88
CA ALA A 36 -6.48 14.65 -8.97
C ALA A 36 -6.87 14.39 -7.51
N CYS A 37 -7.99 14.97 -7.05
CA CYS A 37 -8.48 14.77 -5.68
C CYS A 37 -8.91 13.32 -5.43
N LEU A 38 -9.51 12.65 -6.42
CA LEU A 38 -9.84 11.22 -6.31
C LEU A 38 -8.58 10.35 -6.16
N ILE A 39 -7.52 10.68 -6.91
CA ILE A 39 -6.23 9.98 -6.81
C ILE A 39 -5.59 10.23 -5.44
N GLU A 40 -5.61 11.47 -4.94
CA GLU A 40 -5.11 11.82 -3.62
C GLU A 40 -5.86 11.07 -2.52
N GLN A 41 -7.19 11.10 -2.54
CA GLN A 41 -8.02 10.37 -1.58
C GLN A 41 -7.72 8.87 -1.61
N LYS A 42 -7.56 8.28 -2.80
CA LYS A 42 -7.18 6.85 -2.92
C LYS A 42 -5.80 6.58 -2.32
N LYS A 43 -4.82 7.47 -2.54
CA LYS A 43 -3.48 7.35 -1.96
C LYS A 43 -3.51 7.47 -0.44
N GLU A 44 -4.30 8.40 0.10
CA GLU A 44 -4.48 8.59 1.54
C GLU A 44 -5.12 7.37 2.18
N ASN A 45 -6.20 6.85 1.59
CA ASN A 45 -6.85 5.63 2.05
C ASN A 45 -5.88 4.45 2.06
N LEU A 46 -5.15 4.23 0.96
CA LEU A 46 -4.15 3.14 0.90
C LEU A 46 -2.98 3.36 1.88
N SER A 47 -2.61 4.61 2.16
CA SER A 47 -1.63 4.95 3.19
C SER A 47 -2.12 4.59 4.58
N ALA A 48 -3.38 4.92 4.91
CA ALA A 48 -4.01 4.54 6.16
C ALA A 48 -4.08 3.01 6.33
N VAL A 49 -4.50 2.29 5.27
CA VAL A 49 -4.54 0.83 5.27
C VAL A 49 -3.15 0.23 5.54
N ARG A 50 -2.11 0.73 4.87
CA ARG A 50 -0.72 0.28 5.10
C ARG A 50 -0.23 0.55 6.51
N LYS A 51 -0.55 1.71 7.09
CA LYS A 51 -0.17 2.06 8.46
C LYS A 51 -0.82 1.12 9.47
N MET A 52 -2.13 0.88 9.32
CA MET A 52 -2.87 -0.02 10.20
C MET A 52 -2.35 -1.46 10.08
N LEU A 53 -2.15 -1.95 8.86
CA LEU A 53 -1.67 -3.32 8.63
C LEU A 53 -0.24 -3.54 9.15
N ARG A 54 0.60 -2.50 9.19
CA ARG A 54 1.92 -2.57 9.81
C ARG A 54 1.85 -2.75 11.33
N GLN A 55 0.81 -2.24 11.98
CA GLN A 55 0.62 -2.40 13.43
C GLN A 55 0.09 -3.80 13.79
N ALA A 56 -0.74 -4.38 12.93
CA ALA A 56 -1.33 -5.71 13.13
C ALA A 56 -1.19 -6.60 11.87
N PRO A 57 0.03 -7.01 11.49
CA PRO A 57 0.31 -7.73 10.24
C PRO A 57 -0.35 -9.11 10.11
N TRP A 58 -0.83 -9.69 11.21
CA TRP A 58 -1.49 -10.99 11.26
C TRP A 58 -2.98 -10.93 10.93
N GLN A 59 -3.62 -9.76 11.03
CA GLN A 59 -5.07 -9.64 10.84
C GLN A 59 -5.49 -10.10 9.46
N ASN A 60 -6.59 -10.86 9.41
CA ASN A 60 -7.24 -11.17 8.14
C ASN A 60 -8.12 -10.00 7.68
N TYR A 61 -8.60 -10.07 6.43
CA TYR A 61 -9.40 -8.98 5.86
C TYR A 61 -10.68 -8.68 6.67
N ASN A 62 -11.35 -9.70 7.20
CA ASN A 62 -12.62 -9.49 7.90
C ASN A 62 -12.40 -8.71 9.20
N GLU A 63 -11.39 -9.09 9.99
CA GLU A 63 -10.98 -8.37 11.20
C GLU A 63 -10.51 -6.95 10.87
N PHE A 64 -9.64 -6.83 9.87
CA PHE A 64 -9.11 -5.55 9.44
C PHE A 64 -10.23 -4.58 9.02
N ASN A 65 -11.19 -5.06 8.22
CA ASN A 65 -12.28 -4.25 7.68
C ASN A 65 -13.28 -3.80 8.75
N GLN A 66 -13.36 -4.48 9.90
CA GLN A 66 -14.14 -4.00 11.05
C GLN A 66 -13.49 -2.79 11.72
N CYS A 67 -12.16 -2.71 11.73
CA CYS A 67 -11.42 -1.59 12.34
C CYS A 67 -11.25 -0.42 11.38
N LEU A 68 -10.87 -0.70 10.12
CA LEU A 68 -10.69 0.30 9.07
C LEU A 68 -11.33 -0.20 7.77
N PRO A 69 -12.59 0.22 7.49
CA PRO A 69 -13.28 -0.18 6.29
C PRO A 69 -12.49 0.18 5.02
N CYS A 70 -12.22 -0.81 4.18
CA CYS A 70 -11.54 -0.61 2.91
C CYS A 70 -11.96 -1.68 1.89
N SER A 71 -11.65 -1.46 0.62
CA SER A 71 -11.87 -2.48 -0.39
C SER A 71 -10.91 -3.66 -0.17
N PHE A 72 -11.36 -4.87 -0.49
CA PHE A 72 -10.49 -6.06 -0.48
C PHE A 72 -9.24 -5.87 -1.37
N SER A 73 -9.38 -5.17 -2.49
CA SER A 73 -8.26 -4.82 -3.37
C SER A 73 -7.23 -3.90 -2.71
N ASP A 74 -7.66 -2.90 -1.93
CA ASP A 74 -6.74 -1.99 -1.25
C ASP A 74 -6.01 -2.72 -0.11
N TYR A 75 -6.72 -3.58 0.62
CA TYR A 75 -6.12 -4.46 1.63
C TYR A 75 -5.04 -5.38 1.03
N LEU A 76 -5.36 -6.08 -0.06
CA LEU A 76 -4.40 -6.94 -0.76
C LEU A 76 -3.19 -6.15 -1.27
N THR A 77 -3.43 -4.98 -1.87
CA THR A 77 -2.36 -4.11 -2.37
C THR A 77 -1.45 -3.65 -1.24
N ALA A 78 -2.02 -3.24 -0.10
CA ALA A 78 -1.26 -2.86 1.08
C ALA A 78 -0.45 -4.04 1.65
N LYS A 79 -1.06 -5.22 1.75
CA LYS A 79 -0.41 -6.45 2.22
C LYS A 79 0.78 -6.82 1.35
N GLN A 80 0.58 -6.88 0.03
CA GLN A 80 1.65 -7.18 -0.93
C GLN A 80 2.76 -6.14 -0.89
N TYR A 81 2.41 -4.85 -0.77
CA TYR A 81 3.39 -3.78 -0.64
C TYR A 81 4.27 -3.96 0.61
N LEU A 82 3.68 -4.23 1.77
CA LEU A 82 4.43 -4.47 3.01
C LEU A 82 5.31 -5.72 2.91
N MET A 83 4.76 -6.84 2.42
CA MET A 83 5.53 -8.07 2.23
C MET A 83 6.73 -7.86 1.31
N ASN A 84 6.53 -7.17 0.18
CA ASN A 84 7.60 -6.92 -0.78
C ASN A 84 8.71 -6.06 -0.19
N ASN A 85 8.38 -5.02 0.57
CA ASN A 85 9.38 -4.19 1.24
C ASN A 85 10.19 -5.01 2.25
N LEU A 86 9.53 -5.74 3.14
CA LEU A 86 10.19 -6.59 4.15
C LEU A 86 11.09 -7.64 3.50
N ILE A 87 10.64 -8.27 2.40
CA ILE A 87 11.45 -9.23 1.64
C ILE A 87 12.70 -8.54 1.05
N GLN A 88 12.60 -7.30 0.57
CA GLN A 88 13.76 -6.57 0.07
C GLN A 88 14.73 -6.24 1.21
N ASP A 89 14.23 -5.77 2.36
CA ASP A 89 15.05 -5.43 3.52
C ASP A 89 15.81 -6.68 4.03
N ILE A 90 15.14 -7.84 4.09
CA ILE A 90 15.77 -9.13 4.43
C ILE A 90 16.83 -9.52 3.39
N ARG A 91 16.56 -9.32 2.11
CA ARG A 91 17.52 -9.63 1.02
C ARG A 91 18.76 -8.76 1.06
N LEU A 92 18.61 -7.51 1.49
CA LEU A 92 19.69 -6.54 1.64
C LEU A 92 20.43 -6.66 2.98
N GLY A 93 19.94 -7.51 3.90
CA GLY A 93 20.49 -7.62 5.26
C GLY A 93 20.21 -6.39 6.12
N GLN A 94 19.15 -5.64 5.80
CA GLN A 94 18.74 -4.41 6.48
C GLN A 94 17.54 -4.62 7.42
N ALA A 95 16.89 -5.78 7.35
CA ALA A 95 15.78 -6.13 8.21
C ALA A 95 16.22 -6.42 9.65
N ASP A 96 15.43 -5.95 10.62
CA ASP A 96 15.56 -6.30 12.02
C ASP A 96 14.66 -7.52 12.40
N GLU A 97 14.68 -7.91 13.67
CA GLU A 97 13.85 -9.02 14.16
C GLU A 97 12.34 -8.74 14.02
N ASN A 98 11.91 -7.48 14.13
CA ASN A 98 10.51 -7.10 13.99
C ASN A 98 10.05 -7.22 12.54
N ASP A 99 10.89 -6.85 11.58
CA ASP A 99 10.64 -6.98 10.16
C ASP A 99 10.50 -8.45 9.75
N GLU A 100 11.37 -9.31 10.30
CA GLU A 100 11.30 -10.76 10.10
C GLU A 100 10.02 -11.36 10.70
N ALA A 101 9.68 -10.97 11.92
CA ALA A 101 8.45 -11.39 12.59
C ALA A 101 7.21 -10.90 11.84
N ALA A 102 7.18 -9.64 11.40
CA ALA A 102 6.07 -9.07 10.64
C ALA A 102 5.86 -9.81 9.31
N LEU A 103 6.93 -10.19 8.61
CA LEU A 103 6.81 -11.00 7.39
C LEU A 103 6.26 -12.40 7.68
N ALA A 104 6.70 -13.03 8.77
CA ALA A 104 6.16 -14.31 9.20
C ALA A 104 4.66 -14.20 9.56
N MET A 105 4.24 -13.13 10.24
CA MET A 105 2.83 -12.86 10.54
C MET A 105 2.01 -12.63 9.27
N LEU A 106 2.49 -11.83 8.32
CA LEU A 106 1.80 -11.57 7.05
C LEU A 106 1.62 -12.83 6.21
N THR A 107 2.58 -13.76 6.27
CA THR A 107 2.55 -15.02 5.51
C THR A 107 1.68 -16.09 6.15
N THR A 108 1.70 -16.20 7.49
CA THR A 108 1.01 -17.27 8.22
C THR A 108 -0.37 -16.87 8.76
N GLY A 109 -0.60 -15.57 8.99
CA GLY A 109 -1.79 -15.07 9.69
C GLY A 109 -1.77 -15.32 11.20
N LEU A 110 -0.63 -15.75 11.76
CA LEU A 110 -0.49 -16.01 13.19
C LEU A 110 -0.18 -14.74 13.97
N SER A 111 -0.78 -14.63 15.15
CA SER A 111 -0.53 -13.51 16.06
C SER A 111 0.90 -13.56 16.62
N PRO A 112 1.43 -12.45 17.18
CA PRO A 112 2.74 -12.45 17.82
C PRO A 112 2.86 -13.45 18.98
N VAL A 113 1.73 -13.82 19.62
CA VAL A 113 1.71 -14.74 20.75
C VAL A 113 1.87 -16.19 20.31
N ASP A 114 1.34 -16.52 19.12
CA ASP A 114 1.38 -17.87 18.55
C ASP A 114 2.63 -18.11 17.67
N LEU A 115 3.43 -17.06 17.47
CA LEU A 115 4.60 -17.07 16.60
C LEU A 115 5.85 -17.42 17.40
N THR A 116 6.59 -18.44 16.94
CA THR A 116 7.86 -18.86 17.55
C THR A 116 9.05 -18.43 16.69
N ASP A 117 10.22 -18.25 17.31
CA ASP A 117 11.45 -17.84 16.63
C ASP A 117 11.85 -18.79 15.50
N ASP A 118 11.64 -20.10 15.68
CA ASP A 118 11.94 -21.10 14.66
C ASP A 118 11.01 -20.96 13.45
N MET A 119 9.74 -20.61 13.67
CA MET A 119 8.80 -20.33 12.58
C MET A 119 9.23 -19.07 11.82
N ILE A 120 9.65 -18.02 12.53
CA ILE A 120 10.17 -16.79 11.92
C ILE A 120 11.36 -17.13 11.02
N LYS A 121 12.39 -17.78 11.57
CA LYS A 121 13.61 -18.17 10.84
C LYS A 121 13.28 -19.03 9.61
N ASN A 122 12.39 -20.01 9.75
CA ASN A 122 12.00 -20.87 8.64
C ASN A 122 11.26 -20.09 7.54
N GLN A 123 10.41 -19.13 7.90
CA GLN A 123 9.70 -18.31 6.92
C GLN A 123 10.61 -17.27 6.24
N THR A 124 11.60 -16.72 6.94
CA THR A 124 12.50 -15.69 6.40
C THR A 124 13.70 -16.28 5.65
N ALA A 125 14.16 -17.49 6.00
CA ALA A 125 15.31 -18.15 5.40
C ALA A 125 15.22 -18.27 3.87
N LYS A 126 14.02 -18.51 3.33
CA LYS A 126 13.78 -18.62 1.87
C LYS A 126 14.03 -17.33 1.10
N PHE A 127 14.02 -16.18 1.78
CA PHE A 127 14.23 -14.86 1.17
C PHE A 127 15.65 -14.35 1.32
N ARG A 128 16.42 -14.84 2.29
CA ARG A 128 17.85 -14.52 2.45
C ARG A 128 18.60 -15.04 1.22
N ARG A 129 19.35 -14.17 0.53
CA ARG A 129 20.20 -14.60 -0.60
C ARG A 129 21.22 -15.62 -0.09
N LYS A 130 21.36 -16.76 -0.76
CA LYS A 130 22.51 -17.66 -0.53
C LYS A 130 23.77 -16.96 -1.01
N SER A 131 24.57 -16.39 -0.11
CA SER A 131 25.96 -16.05 -0.42
C SER A 131 26.77 -17.35 -0.42
N HIS A 132 27.05 -17.89 -1.61
CA HIS A 132 28.22 -18.71 -1.99
C HIS A 132 27.84 -19.67 -3.13
N VAL A 133 28.46 -19.48 -4.30
CA VAL A 133 29.55 -20.38 -4.71
C VAL A 133 30.60 -19.49 -5.38
N SER A 134 31.68 -19.15 -4.66
CA SER A 134 32.92 -18.80 -5.36
C SER A 134 33.43 -20.10 -5.95
N THR A 135 33.32 -20.27 -7.26
CA THR A 135 33.98 -21.36 -7.96
C THR A 135 35.49 -21.19 -7.80
N PRO A 136 36.23 -22.18 -7.26
CA PRO A 136 37.68 -22.16 -7.34
C PRO A 136 38.04 -22.20 -8.83
N ARG A 137 38.81 -21.23 -9.32
CA ARG A 137 39.46 -21.37 -10.63
C ARG A 137 40.57 -22.39 -10.45
N GLY A 138 40.28 -23.64 -10.82
CA GLY A 138 41.29 -24.63 -11.15
C GLY A 138 41.89 -24.35 -12.51
#